data_AF-A0A3M1PMG3-F1
#
_entry.id   AF-A0A3M1PMG3-F1
#
_cell.length_a   1.000
_cell.length_b   1.000
_cell.length_c   1.000
_cell.angle_alpha   90.00
_cell.angle_beta   90.00
_cell.angle_gamma   90.00
#
_symmetry.space_group_name_H-M   'P 1'
#
loop_
_entity.id
_entity.type
_entity.pdbx_description
1 polymer ?
#
loop_
_entity_poly.entity_id
_entity_poly.type
_entity_poly.pdbx_seq_one_letter_code
_entity_poly.pdbx_strand_id
1 'polypeptide(L)' 'MTSSSTSSNSLPNDETIWESLKQAIASSSGFQRWQIERGGDEPQSDEYPGDGHISTLPLDQRVRRYLRETLETLAY' A
#
# COMPACT_ATOMS: atom_id res chain seq x y z
N MET A 1 -18.49 25.81 39.35
CA MET A 1 -18.26 26.66 38.17
C MET A 1 -17.44 25.85 37.17
N THR A 2 -17.91 25.78 35.92
CA THR A 2 -17.29 25.34 34.66
C THR A 2 -16.65 23.94 34.57
N SER A 3 -17.43 22.99 34.06
CA SER A 3 -16.95 21.77 33.39
C SER A 3 -16.10 22.16 32.17
N SER A 4 -14.83 21.74 32.14
CA SER A 4 -13.95 21.93 30.98
C SER A 4 -13.72 20.58 30.31
N SER A 5 -14.67 20.16 29.48
CA SER A 5 -14.51 19.03 28.58
C SER A 5 -13.99 19.54 27.25
N THR A 6 -12.69 19.78 27.16
CA THR A 6 -12.02 19.97 25.86
C THR A 6 -11.89 18.62 25.19
N SER A 7 -12.96 18.20 24.51
CA SER A 7 -12.90 17.13 23.52
C SER A 7 -12.10 17.67 22.33
N SER A 8 -10.78 17.58 22.42
CA SER A 8 -9.88 17.77 21.28
C SER A 8 -10.16 16.66 20.28
N ASN A 9 -11.15 16.89 19.42
CA ASN A 9 -11.40 16.11 18.22
C ASN A 9 -10.25 16.42 17.25
N SER A 10 -9.08 15.87 17.53
CA SER A 10 -7.95 15.84 16.61
C SER A 10 -8.42 15.07 15.38
N LEU A 11 -8.76 15.81 14.32
CA LEU A 11 -8.88 15.23 13.00
C LEU A 11 -7.65 14.34 12.78
N PRO A 12 -7.84 13.07 12.39
CA PRO A 12 -6.70 12.22 12.12
C PRO A 12 -5.84 12.92 11.07
N ASN A 13 -4.57 13.16 11.40
CA ASN A 13 -3.61 13.74 10.47
C ASN A 13 -3.62 12.91 9.18
N ASP A 14 -3.46 13.56 8.02
CA ASP A 14 -3.44 12.86 6.72
C ASP A 14 -2.46 11.68 6.69
N GLU A 15 -1.37 11.77 7.47
CA GLU A 15 -0.41 10.70 7.69
C GLU A 15 -1.02 9.46 8.37
N THR A 16 -1.82 9.63 9.42
CA THR A 16 -2.45 8.49 10.12
C THR A 16 -3.56 7.85 9.29
N ILE A 17 -4.24 8.65 8.47
CA ILE A 17 -5.19 8.16 7.47
C ILE A 17 -4.45 7.31 6.42
N TRP A 18 -3.31 7.79 5.91
CA TRP A 18 -2.49 7.07 4.95
C TRP A 18 -1.95 5.75 5.52
N GLU A 19 -1.44 5.73 6.75
CA GLU A 19 -0.99 4.50 7.40
C GLU A 19 -2.12 3.47 7.55
N SER A 20 -3.30 3.92 7.99
CA SER A 20 -4.47 3.05 8.14
C SER A 20 -4.92 2.47 6.80
N LEU A 21 -4.90 3.28 5.73
CA LEU A 21 -5.25 2.85 4.38
C LEU A 21 -4.25 1.82 3.85
N LYS A 22 -2.95 2.08 4.03
CA LYS A 22 -1.90 1.11 3.64
C LYS A 22 -2.10 -0.22 4.33
N GLN A 23 -2.39 -0.21 5.63
CA GLN A 23 -2.61 -1.43 6.40
C GLN A 23 -3.87 -2.18 5.95
N ALA A 24 -4.97 -1.46 5.69
CA ALA A 24 -6.19 -2.05 5.16
C ALA A 24 -5.95 -2.72 3.79
N ILE A 25 -5.24 -2.04 2.88
CA ILE A 25 -4.86 -2.60 1.57
C ILE A 25 -3.93 -3.80 1.76
N ALA A 26 -2.91 -3.70 2.61
CA ALA A 26 -1.98 -4.79 2.89
C ALA A 26 -2.67 -6.06 3.43
N SER A 27 -3.73 -5.88 4.21
CA SER A 27 -4.55 -6.97 4.74
C SER A 27 -5.58 -7.53 3.76
N SER A 28 -5.82 -6.84 2.63
CA SER A 28 -6.80 -7.25 1.64
C SER A 28 -6.31 -8.45 0.84
N SER A 29 -7.20 -9.42 0.63
CA SER A 29 -6.91 -10.62 -0.15
C SER A 29 -6.51 -10.31 -1.61
N GLY A 30 -7.00 -9.19 -2.17
CA GLY A 30 -6.61 -8.75 -3.52
C GLY A 30 -5.14 -8.36 -3.60
N PHE A 31 -4.66 -7.59 -2.61
CA PHE A 31 -3.26 -7.18 -2.53
C PHE A 31 -2.32 -8.35 -2.25
N GLN A 32 -2.70 -9.25 -1.34
CA GLN A 32 -1.91 -10.44 -1.02
C GLN A 32 -1.72 -11.34 -2.25
N ARG A 33 -2.78 -11.57 -3.03
CA ARG A 33 -2.72 -12.34 -4.27
C ARG A 33 -1.86 -11.65 -5.33
N TRP A 34 -2.08 -10.35 -5.54
CA TRP A 34 -1.26 -9.55 -6.47
C TRP A 34 0.23 -9.60 -6.12
N GLN A 35 0.58 -9.55 -4.83
CA GLN A 35 1.97 -9.64 -4.39
C GLN A 35 2.60 -11.02 -4.66
N ILE A 36 1.83 -12.11 -4.52
CA ILE A 36 2.30 -13.47 -4.81
C ILE A 36 2.53 -13.64 -6.31
N GLU A 37 1.57 -13.20 -7.13
CA GLU A 37 1.64 -13.29 -8.60
C GLU A 37 2.83 -12.49 -9.15
N ARG A 38 3.12 -11.32 -8.59
CA ARG A 38 4.29 -10.51 -8.99
C ARG A 38 5.61 -10.93 -8.34
N GLY A 39 5.57 -11.60 -7.19
CA GLY A 39 6.74 -12.12 -6.50
C GLY A 39 7.20 -13.50 -7.03
N GLY A 40 6.38 -14.17 -7.84
CA GLY A 40 6.67 -15.49 -8.40
C GLY A 40 7.11 -15.50 -9.87
N ASP A 41 6.89 -14.40 -10.61
CA ASP A 41 6.87 -14.45 -12.09
C ASP A 41 8.04 -13.79 -12.83
N GLU A 42 9.13 -13.37 -12.16
CA GLU A 42 10.33 -12.98 -12.90
C GLU A 42 11.34 -14.12 -12.95
N PRO A 43 11.48 -14.83 -14.10
CA PRO A 43 12.67 -15.62 -14.33
C PRO A 43 13.85 -14.66 -14.31
N GLN A 44 14.75 -14.93 -13.38
CA GLN A 44 16.11 -14.38 -13.32
C GLN A 44 16.69 -14.26 -14.73
N SER A 45 16.61 -13.07 -15.32
CA SER A 45 17.37 -12.73 -16.51
C SER A 45 18.69 -12.18 -16.00
N ASP A 46 19.73 -12.97 -16.17
CA ASP A 46 21.10 -12.82 -15.66
C ASP A 46 21.85 -11.54 -16.12
N GLU A 47 21.16 -10.49 -16.62
CA GLU A 47 21.84 -9.41 -17.33
C GLU A 47 21.62 -7.96 -16.82
N TYR A 48 20.66 -7.67 -15.94
CA TYR A 48 20.55 -6.30 -15.37
C TYR A 48 20.01 -6.29 -13.93
N PRO A 49 20.78 -5.84 -12.91
CA PRO A 49 20.25 -5.58 -11.57
C PRO A 49 19.49 -4.24 -11.58
N GLY A 50 18.31 -4.22 -12.20
CA GLY A 50 17.54 -3.01 -12.46
C GLY A 50 16.32 -2.81 -11.57
N ASP A 51 15.45 -3.81 -11.46
CA ASP A 51 14.19 -3.66 -10.72
C ASP A 51 14.08 -4.79 -9.70
N GLY A 52 14.34 -4.44 -8.44
CA GLY A 52 14.27 -5.35 -7.32
C GLY A 52 12.87 -5.95 -7.20
N HIS A 53 12.86 -7.28 -7.04
CA HIS A 53 11.71 -8.12 -6.72
C HIS A 53 10.67 -7.39 -5.84
N ILE A 54 9.39 -7.45 -6.23
CA ILE A 54 8.33 -6.66 -5.56
C ILE A 54 8.26 -6.91 -4.04
N SER A 55 8.62 -8.10 -3.58
CA SER A 55 8.61 -8.41 -2.15
C SER A 55 9.75 -7.76 -1.37
N THR A 56 10.82 -7.29 -2.04
CA THR A 56 11.92 -6.52 -1.44
C THR A 56 11.59 -5.04 -1.28
N LEU A 57 10.56 -4.55 -1.99
CA LEU A 57 10.14 -3.15 -1.94
C LEU A 57 9.42 -2.82 -0.62
N PRO A 58 9.54 -1.57 -0.13
CA PRO A 58 8.78 -1.12 1.03
C PRO A 58 7.27 -1.20 0.78
N LEU A 59 6.49 -1.42 1.84
CA LEU A 59 5.04 -1.60 1.75
C LEU A 59 4.35 -0.43 1.03
N ASP A 60 4.80 0.81 1.29
CA ASP A 60 4.29 2.02 0.65
C ASP A 60 4.37 1.94 -0.89
N GLN A 61 5.52 1.50 -1.40
CA GLN A 61 5.77 1.40 -2.84
C GLN A 61 4.97 0.26 -3.47
N ARG A 62 4.83 -0.88 -2.78
CA ARG A 62 3.95 -1.97 -3.22
C ARG A 62 2.48 -1.53 -3.27
N VAL A 63 1.99 -0.86 -2.22
CA VAL A 63 0.61 -0.35 -2.15
C VAL A 63 0.35 0.66 -3.27
N ARG A 64 1.27 1.59 -3.52
CA ARG A 64 1.16 2.55 -4.62
C ARG A 64 1.11 1.87 -5.99
N ARG A 65 1.93 0.84 -6.23
CA ARG A 65 1.94 0.10 -7.50
C ARG A 65 0.62 -0.67 -7.69
N TYR A 66 0.15 -1.36 -6.66
CA TYR A 66 -1.15 -2.03 -6.66
C TYR A 66 -2.31 -1.06 -6.94
N LEU A 67 -2.33 0.10 -6.29
CA LEU A 67 -3.36 1.12 -6.53
C LEU A 67 -3.31 1.65 -7.95
N ARG A 68 -2.12 1.91 -8.50
CA ARG A 68 -1.97 2.35 -9.88
C ARG A 68 -2.54 1.32 -10.86
N GLU A 69 -2.16 0.05 -10.72
CA GLU A 69 -2.61 -1.02 -11.63
C GLU A 69 -4.12 -1.28 -11.51
N THR A 70 -4.65 -1.30 -10.28
CA THR A 70 -6.10 -1.46 -10.06
C THR A 70 -6.92 -0.30 -10.63
N LEU A 71 -6.39 0.92 -10.58
CA LEU A 71 -7.01 2.09 -11.22
C LEU A 71 -6.91 2.03 -12.75
N GLU A 72 -5.78 1.59 -13.30
CA GLU A 72 -5.59 1.40 -14.75
C GLU A 72 -6.57 0.34 -15.30
N THR A 73 -6.89 -0.69 -14.51
CA THR A 73 -7.82 -1.76 -14.90
C THR A 73 -9.30 -1.31 -14.91
N LEU A 74 -9.65 -0.27 -14.14
CA LEU A 74 -11.02 0.28 -14.04
C LEU A 74 -11.28 1.47 -15.00
N ALA A 75 -10.24 1.97 -15.67
CA ALA A 75 -10.32 3.13 -16.57
C ALA A 75 -10.64 2.76 -18.04
N TYR A 76 -11.08 1.53 -18.29
CA TYR A 76 -11.44 1.00 -19.61
C TYR A 76 -12.95 0.76 -19.72
#